data_AF-A0A835L2N3-F1
#
_entry.id   AF-A0A835L2N3-F1
#
_cell.length_a   1.000
_cell.length_b   1.000
_cell.length_c   1.000
_cell.angle_alpha   90.00
_cell.angle_beta   90.00
_cell.angle_gamma   90.00
#
_symmetry.space_group_name_H-M   'P 1'
#
loop_
_entity.id
_entity.type
_entity.pdbx_description
1 polymer ?
#
loop_
_entity_poly.entity_id
_entity_poly.type
_entity_poly.pdbx_seq_one_letter_code
_entity_poly.pdbx_strand_id
1 'polypeptide(L)'
;MKERHENDEEQSLKLFALYQNIFEVYDLYKDIFEILTSALFYACASIWLSKVGLLTIIHVIYSEKFYKAVGEAESACIQLMKNRNYSQGQERLFVSVNQMNRTFSKMNSCGLFCVDATLILCLMGAITDYAVVLLQFTFL
;
A
#
# COMPACT_ATOMS: atom_id res chain seq x y z
N MET A 1 20.44 15.67 72.42
CA MET A 1 21.37 15.49 71.27
C MET A 1 21.02 14.23 70.47
N LYS A 2 20.73 13.09 71.12
CA LYS A 2 20.27 11.85 70.48
C LYS A 2 18.94 12.00 69.69
N GLU A 3 17.93 12.66 70.27
CA GLU A 3 16.64 12.90 69.60
C GLU A 3 16.73 13.77 68.32
N ARG A 4 17.75 14.64 68.21
CA ARG A 4 17.94 15.47 67.01
C ARG A 4 18.48 14.64 65.84
N HIS A 5 19.40 13.72 66.14
CA HIS A 5 19.99 12.83 65.13
C HIS A 5 18.95 11.84 64.57
N GLU A 6 18.05 11.36 65.43
CA GLU A 6 16.99 10.41 65.06
C GLU A 6 15.92 11.05 64.14
N ASN A 7 15.58 12.32 64.36
CA ASN A 7 14.68 13.08 63.49
C ASN A 7 15.27 13.39 62.09
N ASP A 8 16.58 13.65 62.02
CA ASP A 8 17.26 13.95 60.76
C ASP A 8 17.37 12.69 59.87
N GLU A 9 17.57 11.52 60.47
CA GLU A 9 17.54 10.22 59.77
C GLU A 9 16.14 9.88 59.22
N GLU A 10 15.08 10.14 60.00
CA GLU A 10 13.70 9.92 59.55
C GLU A 10 13.32 10.83 58.36
N GLN A 11 13.78 12.09 58.37
CA GLN A 11 13.57 13.02 57.25
C GLN A 11 14.30 12.56 55.98
N SER A 12 15.52 12.06 56.11
CA SER A 12 16.29 11.52 54.98
C SER A 12 15.61 10.29 54.35
N LEU A 13 15.05 9.39 55.17
CA LEU A 13 14.31 8.22 54.69
C LEU A 13 13.02 8.61 53.96
N LYS A 14 12.27 9.58 54.48
CA LYS A 14 11.08 10.12 53.81
C LYS A 14 11.41 10.74 52.46
N LEU A 15 12.51 11.49 52.38
CA LEU A 15 12.97 12.08 51.13
C LEU A 15 13.34 10.99 50.11
N PHE A 16 14.08 9.96 50.53
CA PHE A 16 14.46 8.85 49.66
C PHE A 16 13.23 8.08 49.12
N ALA A 17 12.26 7.76 49.99
CA ALA A 17 11.02 7.11 49.59
C ALA A 17 10.21 7.96 48.59
N LEU A 18 10.19 9.28 48.78
CA LEU A 18 9.54 10.21 47.86
C LEU A 18 10.23 10.22 46.48
N TYR A 19 11.56 10.20 46.45
CA TYR A 19 12.32 10.08 45.19
C TYR A 19 12.06 8.74 44.49
N GLN A 20 12.02 7.63 45.22
CA GLN A 20 11.70 6.33 44.63
C GLN A 20 10.31 6.34 43.98
N ASN A 21 9.30 6.88 44.66
CA ASN A 21 7.96 7.02 44.10
C ASN A 21 7.94 7.89 42.82
N ILE A 22 8.72 8.98 42.80
CA ILE A 22 8.84 9.83 41.61
C ILE A 22 9.47 9.05 40.45
N PHE A 23 10.52 8.27 40.71
CA PHE A 23 11.16 7.44 39.69
C PHE A 23 10.21 6.36 39.15
N GLU A 24 9.46 5.68 40.01
CA GLU A 24 8.48 4.67 39.58
C GLU A 24 7.37 5.29 38.71
N VAL A 25 6.85 6.45 39.09
CA VAL A 25 5.83 7.17 38.29
C VAL A 25 6.42 7.63 36.95
N TYR A 26 7.68 8.05 36.94
CA TYR A 26 8.37 8.46 35.71
C TYR A 26 8.56 7.28 34.75
N ASP A 27 9.01 6.13 35.25
CA ASP A 27 9.17 4.92 34.45
C ASP A 27 7.81 4.44 33.89
N LEU A 28 6.75 4.47 34.71
CA LEU A 28 5.40 4.16 34.24
C LEU A 28 4.96 5.12 33.12
N TYR A 29 5.24 6.41 33.27
CA TYR A 29 4.90 7.40 32.25
C TYR A 29 5.66 7.17 30.93
N LYS A 30 6.95 6.82 31.04
CA LYS A 30 7.80 6.50 29.90
C LYS A 30 7.26 5.29 29.13
N ASP A 31 6.91 4.21 29.83
CA ASP A 31 6.37 3.00 29.22
C ASP A 31 5.02 3.27 28.53
N ILE A 32 4.13 4.03 29.17
CA ILE A 32 2.84 4.43 28.58
C ILE A 32 3.08 5.26 27.31
N PHE A 33 4.04 6.18 27.32
CA PHE A 33 4.34 7.02 26.16
C PHE A 33 4.93 6.19 25.00
N GLU A 34 5.80 5.22 25.28
CA GLU A 34 6.35 4.31 24.27
C GLU A 34 5.26 3.42 23.65
N ILE A 35 4.33 2.90 24.47
CA ILE A 35 3.17 2.15 23.99
C ILE A 35 2.25 3.05 23.15
N LEU A 36 1.99 4.28 23.57
CA LEU A 36 1.13 5.20 22.84
C LEU A 36 1.73 5.58 21.49
N THR A 37 3.02 5.91 21.46
CA THR A 37 3.72 6.29 20.21
C THR A 37 3.79 5.12 19.23
N SER A 38 4.10 3.91 19.70
CA SER A 38 4.07 2.72 18.86
C SER A 38 2.67 2.40 18.33
N ALA A 39 1.63 2.48 19.18
CA ALA A 39 0.25 2.27 18.77
C ALA A 39 -0.21 3.28 17.69
N LEU A 40 0.15 4.56 17.85
CA LEU A 40 -0.13 5.59 16.85
C LEU A 40 0.58 5.31 15.52
N PHE A 41 1.84 4.89 15.56
CA PHE A 41 2.59 4.52 14.36
C PHE A 41 1.92 3.36 13.61
N TYR A 42 1.53 2.28 14.31
CA TYR A 42 0.81 1.16 13.72
C TYR A 42 -0.56 1.57 13.14
N ALA A 43 -1.30 2.43 13.83
CA ALA A 43 -2.57 2.95 13.34
C ALA A 43 -2.37 3.75 12.04
N CYS A 44 -1.41 4.67 12.00
CA CYS A 44 -1.09 5.44 10.80
C CYS A 44 -0.64 4.54 9.63
N ALA A 45 0.22 3.56 9.89
CA ALA A 45 0.70 2.62 8.89
C ALA A 45 -0.46 1.79 8.30
N SER A 46 -1.36 1.28 9.14
CA SER A 46 -2.52 0.50 8.69
C SER A 46 -3.50 1.33 7.85
N ILE A 47 -3.76 2.59 8.23
CA ILE A 47 -4.57 3.52 7.44
C ILE A 47 -3.92 3.79 6.07
N TRP A 48 -2.60 3.99 6.04
CA TRP A 48 -1.88 4.19 4.80
C TRP A 48 -1.96 2.96 3.88
N LEU A 49 -1.70 1.77 4.43
CA LEU A 49 -1.75 0.50 3.70
C LEU A 49 -3.15 0.21 3.15
N SER A 50 -4.20 0.43 3.96
CA SER A 50 -5.57 0.22 3.51
C SER A 50 -5.94 1.16 2.35
N LYS A 51 -5.53 2.43 2.40
CA LYS A 51 -5.74 3.38 1.29
C LYS A 51 -5.06 2.91 0.00
N VAL A 52 -3.80 2.47 0.09
CA VAL A 52 -3.06 1.95 -1.07
C VAL A 52 -3.71 0.69 -1.64
N GLY A 53 -4.14 -0.23 -0.77
CA GLY A 53 -4.86 -1.44 -1.16
C GLY A 53 -6.17 -1.13 -1.90
N LEU A 54 -6.99 -0.23 -1.35
CA LEU A 54 -8.26 0.17 -1.97
C LEU A 54 -8.06 0.82 -3.34
N LEU A 55 -7.11 1.74 -3.47
CA LEU A 55 -6.79 2.37 -4.76
C LEU A 55 -6.33 1.33 -5.79
N THR A 56 -5.54 0.36 -5.35
CA THR A 56 -5.07 -0.74 -6.20
C THR A 56 -6.23 -1.60 -6.68
N ILE A 57 -7.14 -2.01 -5.79
CA ILE A 57 -8.32 -2.82 -6.13
C ILE A 57 -9.22 -2.07 -7.12
N ILE A 58 -9.49 -0.79 -6.86
CA ILE A 58 -10.28 0.06 -7.75
C ILE A 58 -9.62 0.10 -9.13
N HIS A 59 -8.32 0.36 -9.20
CA HIS A 59 -7.60 0.42 -10.47
C HIS A 59 -7.72 -0.89 -11.25
N VAL A 60 -7.54 -2.05 -10.60
CA VAL A 60 -7.68 -3.36 -11.24
C VAL A 60 -9.08 -3.55 -11.82
N ILE A 61 -10.13 -3.25 -11.06
CA ILE A 61 -11.53 -3.40 -11.52
C ILE A 61 -11.82 -2.52 -12.74
N TYR A 62 -11.37 -1.26 -12.71
CA TYR A 62 -11.60 -0.33 -13.83
C TYR A 62 -10.80 -0.73 -15.06
N SER A 63 -9.55 -1.15 -14.89
CA SER A 63 -8.72 -1.65 -15.99
C SER A 63 -9.33 -2.91 -16.61
N GLU A 64 -9.79 -3.87 -15.81
CA GLU A 64 -10.46 -5.09 -16.32
C GLU A 64 -11.68 -4.75 -17.19
N LYS A 65 -12.55 -3.85 -16.70
CA LYS A 65 -13.74 -3.40 -17.46
C LYS A 65 -13.36 -2.72 -18.76
N PHE A 66 -12.33 -1.87 -18.73
CA PHE A 66 -11.83 -1.18 -19.92
C PHE A 66 -11.30 -2.17 -20.96
N TYR A 67 -10.43 -3.10 -20.54
CA TYR A 67 -9.87 -4.11 -21.45
C TYR A 67 -10.92 -5.04 -22.03
N LYS A 68 -11.93 -5.42 -21.23
CA LYS A 68 -13.05 -6.21 -21.74
C LYS A 68 -13.83 -5.48 -22.83
N ALA A 69 -14.17 -4.20 -22.61
CA ALA A 69 -14.85 -3.38 -23.61
C ALA A 69 -14.01 -3.20 -24.89
N VAL A 70 -12.70 -3.01 -24.73
CA VAL A 70 -11.74 -2.95 -25.84
C VAL A 70 -11.68 -4.26 -26.64
N GLY A 71 -11.64 -5.41 -25.95
CA GLY A 71 -11.64 -6.73 -26.59
C GLY A 71 -12.97 -7.04 -27.31
N GLU A 72 -14.10 -6.63 -26.73
CA GLU A 72 -15.41 -6.75 -27.36
C GLU A 72 -15.50 -5.88 -28.63
N ALA A 73 -15.00 -4.64 -28.59
CA ALA A 73 -14.95 -3.76 -29.75
C ALA A 73 -14.05 -4.33 -30.88
N GLU A 74 -12.89 -4.90 -30.52
CA GLU A 74 -12.00 -5.56 -31.49
C GLU A 74 -12.67 -6.76 -32.15
N SER A 75 -13.29 -7.63 -31.34
CA SER A 75 -13.99 -8.81 -31.83
C SER A 75 -15.13 -8.44 -32.78
N ALA A 76 -15.92 -7.42 -32.43
CA ALA A 76 -16.97 -6.89 -33.29
C ALA A 76 -16.39 -6.36 -34.62
N CYS A 77 -15.27 -5.63 -34.58
CA CYS A 77 -14.58 -5.14 -35.78
C CYS A 77 -14.09 -6.29 -36.68
N ILE A 78 -13.50 -7.33 -36.11
CA ILE A 78 -13.01 -8.50 -36.87
C ILE A 78 -14.18 -9.25 -37.52
N GLN A 79 -15.29 -9.45 -36.79
CA GLN A 79 -16.50 -10.07 -37.34
C GLN A 79 -17.10 -9.24 -38.48
N LEU A 80 -17.11 -7.91 -38.30
CA LEU A 80 -17.49 -6.93 -39.32
C LEU A 80 -16.45 -6.71 -40.41
N MET A 81 -15.30 -7.39 -40.41
CA MET A 81 -14.41 -7.46 -41.58
C MET A 81 -14.55 -8.79 -42.34
N LYS A 82 -15.02 -9.85 -41.67
CA LYS A 82 -15.11 -11.20 -42.23
C LYS A 82 -16.34 -11.42 -43.15
N ASN A 83 -17.41 -10.65 -42.93
CA ASN A 83 -18.70 -10.69 -43.61
C ASN A 83 -18.72 -9.85 -44.92
N ARG A 84 -17.83 -10.17 -45.87
CA ARG A 84 -17.58 -9.72 -47.27
C ARG A 84 -18.39 -8.60 -48.03
N ASN A 85 -19.32 -7.84 -47.45
CA ASN A 85 -20.17 -6.84 -48.12
C ASN A 85 -20.03 -5.44 -47.48
N TYR A 86 -18.88 -4.77 -47.64
CA TYR A 86 -18.64 -3.46 -47.01
C TYR A 86 -18.33 -2.35 -48.02
N SER A 87 -18.79 -1.14 -47.70
CA SER A 87 -18.43 0.10 -48.39
C SER A 87 -17.01 0.54 -48.03
N GLN A 88 -16.28 1.16 -48.97
CA GLN A 88 -14.92 1.70 -48.78
C GLN A 88 -14.79 2.65 -47.56
N GLY A 89 -15.89 3.34 -47.19
CA GLY A 89 -15.92 4.19 -46.00
C GLY A 89 -15.92 3.41 -44.68
N GLN A 90 -16.57 2.25 -44.64
CA GLN A 90 -16.58 1.37 -43.47
C GLN A 90 -15.23 0.68 -43.30
N GLU A 91 -14.57 0.30 -44.39
CA GLU A 91 -13.22 -0.27 -44.36
C GLU A 91 -12.20 0.68 -43.71
N ARG A 92 -12.21 1.98 -44.06
CA ARG A 92 -11.32 2.98 -43.44
C ARG A 92 -11.62 3.19 -41.95
N LEU A 93 -12.89 3.16 -41.56
CA LEU A 93 -13.28 3.25 -40.15
C LEU A 93 -12.81 2.03 -39.37
N PHE A 94 -12.99 0.81 -39.89
CA PHE A 94 -12.51 -0.40 -39.21
C PHE A 94 -10.99 -0.46 -39.10
N VAL A 95 -10.26 -0.10 -40.16
CA VAL A 95 -8.80 -0.03 -40.11
C VAL A 95 -8.35 1.02 -39.09
N SER A 96 -8.99 2.19 -39.05
CA SER A 96 -8.65 3.25 -38.09
C SER A 96 -8.98 2.83 -36.65
N VAL A 97 -10.14 2.22 -36.41
CA VAL A 97 -10.53 1.71 -35.08
C VAL A 97 -9.57 0.61 -34.66
N ASN A 98 -9.24 -0.35 -35.52
CA ASN A 98 -8.31 -1.42 -35.20
C ASN A 98 -6.87 -0.92 -34.98
N GLN A 99 -6.44 0.08 -35.75
CA GLN A 99 -5.15 0.72 -35.58
C GLN A 99 -5.09 1.52 -34.26
N MET A 100 -6.16 2.25 -33.94
CA MET A 100 -6.29 2.98 -32.69
C MET A 100 -6.37 1.98 -31.52
N ASN A 101 -7.06 0.84 -31.66
CA ASN A 101 -7.12 -0.22 -30.66
C ASN A 101 -5.77 -0.91 -30.43
N ARG A 102 -4.99 -1.18 -31.50
CA ARG A 102 -3.59 -1.62 -31.38
C ARG A 102 -2.72 -0.59 -30.68
N THR A 103 -2.98 0.70 -30.88
CA THR A 103 -2.24 1.78 -30.23
C THR A 103 -2.66 1.94 -28.76
N PHE A 104 -3.93 1.68 -28.43
CA PHE A 104 -4.49 1.70 -27.07
C PHE A 104 -4.13 0.46 -26.24
N SER A 105 -4.17 -0.74 -26.84
CA SER A 105 -3.56 -1.95 -26.29
C SER A 105 -2.07 -1.72 -25.99
N LYS A 106 -1.42 -0.87 -26.78
CA LYS A 106 -0.05 -0.40 -26.62
C LYS A 106 0.03 0.97 -25.92
N MET A 107 -0.98 1.38 -25.13
CA MET A 107 -0.94 2.57 -24.28
C MET A 107 0.00 2.30 -23.10
N ASN A 108 1.26 2.21 -23.49
CA ASN A 108 2.46 2.09 -22.70
C ASN A 108 2.71 3.50 -22.18
N SER A 109 2.42 3.79 -20.92
CA SER A 109 3.00 4.99 -20.33
C SER A 109 4.53 4.75 -20.33
N CYS A 110 5.28 5.53 -21.11
CA CYS A 110 6.73 5.44 -21.28
C CYS A 110 7.31 4.14 -21.89
N GLY A 111 6.59 3.43 -22.77
CA GLY A 111 7.21 2.35 -23.57
C GLY A 111 7.66 1.09 -22.82
N LEU A 112 7.48 1.02 -21.49
CA LEU A 112 8.02 -0.05 -20.65
C LEU A 112 6.94 -0.89 -19.95
N PHE A 113 5.75 -0.35 -19.71
CA PHE A 113 4.69 -1.07 -19.00
C PHE A 113 3.30 -0.71 -19.55
N CYS A 114 2.57 -1.71 -20.06
CA CYS A 114 1.15 -1.56 -20.29
C CYS A 114 0.54 -1.15 -18.95
N VAL A 115 -0.31 -0.12 -18.95
CA VAL A 115 -1.10 0.31 -17.79
C VAL A 115 -2.20 -0.73 -17.56
N ASP A 116 -1.76 -1.96 -17.32
CA ASP A 116 -2.54 -3.18 -17.25
C ASP A 116 -2.56 -3.66 -15.80
N ALA A 117 -3.63 -4.35 -15.40
CA ALA A 117 -3.71 -5.04 -14.12
C ALA A 117 -2.50 -5.98 -13.92
N THR A 118 -1.89 -6.46 -15.01
CA THR A 118 -0.65 -7.25 -15.02
C THR A 118 0.55 -6.51 -14.43
N LEU A 119 0.66 -5.18 -14.61
CA LEU A 119 1.75 -4.38 -14.03
C LEU A 119 1.64 -4.35 -12.52
N ILE A 120 0.43 -4.09 -12.01
CA ILE A 120 0.13 -4.09 -10.59
C ILE A 120 0.33 -5.49 -10.00
N LEU A 121 -0.12 -6.55 -10.70
CA LEU A 121 0.11 -7.93 -10.30
C LEU A 121 1.59 -8.31 -10.28
N CYS A 122 2.38 -7.88 -11.28
CA CYS A 122 3.83 -8.09 -11.30
C CYS A 122 4.54 -7.31 -10.18
N LEU A 123 4.11 -6.07 -9.91
CA LEU A 123 4.68 -5.27 -8.83
C LEU A 123 4.36 -5.89 -7.46
N MET A 124 3.13 -6.37 -7.26
CA MET A 124 2.73 -7.10 -6.05
C MET A 124 3.50 -8.42 -5.90
N GLY A 125 3.73 -9.15 -7.01
CA GLY A 125 4.58 -10.33 -7.03
C GLY A 125 6.01 -10.01 -6.61
N ALA A 126 6.62 -9.00 -7.23
CA ALA A 126 7.99 -8.58 -6.91
C ALA A 126 8.13 -8.11 -5.46
N ILE A 127 7.16 -7.35 -4.92
CA ILE A 127 7.15 -6.94 -3.52
C ILE A 127 7.06 -8.17 -2.60
N THR A 128 6.20 -9.13 -2.93
CA THR A 128 6.03 -10.35 -2.13
C THR A 128 7.30 -11.19 -2.14
N ASP A 129 7.91 -11.39 -3.30
CA ASP A 129 9.17 -12.11 -3.44
C ASP A 129 10.29 -11.44 -2.64
N TYR A 130 10.40 -10.11 -2.72
CA TYR A 130 11.38 -9.35 -1.94
C TYR A 130 11.13 -9.46 -0.44
N ALA A 131 9.86 -9.39 -0.02
CA ALA A 131 9.47 -9.54 1.38
C ALA A 131 9.82 -10.95 1.89
N VAL A 132 9.59 -11.99 1.10
CA VAL A 132 9.96 -13.38 1.43
C VAL A 132 11.47 -13.53 1.58
N VAL A 133 12.26 -12.97 0.66
CA VAL A 133 13.73 -13.01 0.73
C VAL A 133 14.24 -12.28 1.97
N LEU A 134 13.72 -11.08 2.27
CA LEU A 134 14.08 -10.35 3.48
C LEU A 134 13.69 -11.11 4.76
N LEU A 135 12.53 -11.79 4.76
CA LEU A 135 12.11 -12.65 5.85
C LEU A 135 13.09 -13.81 6.05
N GLN A 136 13.51 -14.45 4.96
CA GLN A 136 14.49 -15.54 5.01
C GLN A 136 15.80 -15.07 5.63
N PHE A 137 16.32 -13.90 5.25
CA PHE A 137 17.55 -13.36 5.87
C PHE A 137 17.40 -12.95 7.33
N THR A 138 16.18 -12.74 7.81
CA THR A 138 15.92 -12.34 9.20
C THR A 138 15.74 -13.56 10.12
N PHE A 139 15.15 -14.64 9.61
CA PHE A 139 14.80 -15.83 10.39
C PHE A 139 15.70 -17.06 10.14
N LEU A 140 16.51 -17.06 9.08
CA LEU A 140 17.47 -18.11 8.71
C LEU A 140 18.91 -17.62 8.93
#